data_AF-A0A812VPR3-F1
#
_entry.id   AF-A0A812VPR3-F1
#
_cell.length_a   1.000
_cell.length_b   1.000
_cell.length_c   1.000
_cell.angle_alpha   90.00
_cell.angle_beta   90.00
_cell.angle_gamma   90.00
#
_symmetry.space_group_name_H-M   'P 1'
#
loop_
_entity.id
_entity.type
_entity.pdbx_description
1 polymer ?
#
loop_
_entity_poly.entity_id
_entity_poly.type
_entity_poly.pdbx_seq_one_letter_code
_entity_poly.pdbx_strand_id
1 'polypeptide(L)'
;MLLHDRTLEFHSQYGRHHRLRVPKCGRSITYDSESCTLFVGGSSQEVYRLDLEAGTFLTPIEMQKMSEVNEVVTHPRLPIVSCCGDGAVVESWDLRDQTSPLQTLKVDDASTSASVQVTRCAYSGNGMFFAAGTSEGIVRVYDLRSSRPLAQRDHMNDYAITSLCFHAGQRESDLLVASSDKKSIKVWEATTGSMKASVESQSVVNDVSFYPNSGLMLVANDH
;
A
#
# COMPACT_ATOMS: atom_id res chain seq x y z
N MET A 1 6.38 15.40 0.68
CA MET A 1 6.57 14.64 1.95
C MET A 1 5.38 14.92 2.85
N LEU A 2 4.83 13.89 3.50
CA LEU A 2 3.77 14.01 4.50
C LEU A 2 4.39 13.94 5.90
N LEU A 3 4.07 14.91 6.75
CA LEU A 3 4.58 15.02 8.12
C LEU A 3 3.50 14.64 9.15
N HIS A 4 3.95 14.24 10.34
CA HIS A 4 3.08 13.85 11.46
C HIS A 4 2.11 14.96 11.93
N ASP A 5 2.46 16.24 11.73
CA ASP A 5 1.67 17.38 12.16
C ASP A 5 0.55 17.81 11.17
N ARG A 6 0.20 16.91 10.23
CA ARG A 6 -0.76 17.09 9.13
C ARG A 6 -0.27 17.96 7.99
N THR A 7 1.04 18.12 7.86
CA THR A 7 1.63 18.98 6.84
C THR A 7 2.07 18.19 5.62
N LEU A 8 1.77 18.72 4.44
CA LEU A 8 2.40 18.37 3.19
C LEU A 8 3.48 19.39 2.85
N GLU A 9 4.71 18.92 2.68
CA GLU A 9 5.82 19.72 2.19
C GLU A 9 6.19 19.33 0.76
N PHE A 10 6.30 20.33 -0.11
CA PHE A 10 6.77 20.21 -1.47
C PHE A 10 8.23 20.63 -1.51
N HIS A 11 9.08 19.75 -2.02
CA HIS A 11 10.51 19.96 -2.11
C HIS A 11 10.93 19.96 -3.58
N SER A 12 11.90 20.80 -3.89
CA SER A 12 12.59 20.86 -5.18
C SER A 12 14.07 20.59 -4.97
N GLN A 13 14.85 20.52 -6.04
CA GLN A 13 16.31 20.36 -5.93
C GLN A 13 17.00 21.46 -5.09
N TYR A 14 16.40 22.64 -4.96
CA TYR A 14 16.93 23.77 -4.18
C TYR A 14 16.38 23.83 -2.75
N GLY A 15 15.64 22.82 -2.32
CA GLY A 15 15.03 22.74 -1.00
C GLY A 15 13.52 22.92 -1.00
N ARG A 16 12.98 23.29 0.15
CA ARG A 16 11.53 23.35 0.39
C ARG A 16 10.88 24.51 -0.37
N HIS A 17 9.92 24.18 -1.21
CA HIS A 17 9.21 25.13 -2.07
C HIS A 17 7.89 25.60 -1.46
N HIS A 18 7.05 24.67 -0.99
CA HIS A 18 5.70 24.99 -0.51
C HIS A 18 5.28 24.10 0.65
N ARG A 19 4.35 24.59 1.48
CA ARG A 19 3.79 23.88 2.62
C ARG A 19 2.27 24.03 2.64
N LEU A 20 1.56 22.91 2.74
CA LEU A 20 0.11 22.86 2.84
C LEU A 20 -0.29 22.01 4.05
N ARG A 21 -1.49 22.21 4.60
CA ARG A 21 -2.01 21.38 5.69
C ARG A 21 -3.23 20.58 5.23
N VAL A 22 -3.26 19.30 5.55
CA VAL A 22 -4.45 18.45 5.37
C VAL A 22 -5.33 18.47 6.63
N PRO A 23 -6.66 18.25 6.52
CA PRO A 23 -7.57 18.36 7.67
C PRO A 23 -7.26 17.38 8.81
N LYS A 24 -6.89 16.14 8.48
CA LYS A 24 -6.64 15.05 9.43
C LYS A 24 -5.20 14.52 9.30
N CYS A 25 -4.78 13.73 10.29
CA CYS A 25 -3.46 13.08 10.29
C CYS A 25 -3.39 12.09 9.14
N GLY A 26 -2.46 12.32 8.21
CA GLY A 26 -2.16 11.40 7.12
C GLY A 26 -1.24 10.28 7.59
N ARG A 27 -1.45 9.08 7.06
CA ARG A 27 -0.57 7.91 7.20
C ARG A 27 0.12 7.55 5.90
N SER A 28 -0.60 7.69 4.79
CA SER A 28 -0.11 7.34 3.45
C SER A 28 -0.37 8.48 2.48
N ILE A 29 0.51 8.57 1.50
CA ILE A 29 0.41 9.51 0.40
C ILE A 29 0.85 8.83 -0.89
N THR A 30 0.08 9.01 -1.96
CA THR A 30 0.45 8.55 -3.30
C THR A 30 0.12 9.61 -4.32
N TYR A 31 0.88 9.64 -5.40
CA TYR A 31 0.70 10.57 -6.50
C TYR A 31 0.35 9.80 -7.76
N ASP A 32 -0.71 10.21 -8.43
CA ASP A 32 -1.01 9.78 -9.78
C ASP A 32 -0.52 10.81 -10.78
N SER A 33 0.40 10.39 -11.65
CA SER A 33 0.96 11.25 -12.69
C SER A 33 0.00 11.49 -13.84
N GLU A 34 -0.94 10.56 -14.10
CA GLU A 34 -1.88 10.71 -15.23
C GLU A 34 -2.92 11.80 -14.95
N SER A 35 -3.49 11.82 -13.74
CA SER A 35 -4.47 12.83 -13.32
C SER A 35 -3.86 14.02 -12.57
N CYS A 36 -2.53 14.08 -12.42
CA CYS A 36 -1.82 15.06 -11.61
C CYS A 36 -2.39 15.24 -10.18
N THR A 37 -2.99 14.18 -9.64
CA THR A 37 -3.68 14.21 -8.35
C THR A 37 -2.86 13.53 -7.27
N LEU A 38 -2.73 14.20 -6.13
CA LEU A 38 -2.12 13.67 -4.91
C LEU A 38 -3.21 13.17 -3.98
N PHE A 39 -3.10 11.92 -3.54
CA PHE A 39 -4.03 11.28 -2.62
C PHE A 39 -3.41 11.15 -1.24
N VAL A 40 -4.15 11.52 -0.20
CA VAL A 40 -3.72 11.41 1.20
C VAL A 40 -4.77 10.66 2.00
N GLY A 41 -4.38 9.51 2.54
CA GLY A 41 -5.19 8.72 3.47
C GLY A 41 -4.60 8.76 4.87
N GLY A 42 -5.41 8.50 5.90
CA GLY A 42 -4.94 8.50 7.28
C GLY A 42 -6.03 8.19 8.30
N SER A 43 -6.11 8.98 9.38
CA SER A 43 -7.03 8.75 10.50
C SER A 43 -8.49 9.08 10.23
N SER A 44 -8.92 9.09 8.97
CA SER A 44 -10.30 9.34 8.56
C SER A 44 -10.69 8.39 7.44
N GLN A 45 -12.00 8.16 7.31
CA GLN A 45 -12.59 7.45 6.17
C GLN A 45 -12.50 8.25 4.86
N GLU A 46 -12.20 9.55 4.94
CA GLU A 46 -11.98 10.41 3.79
C GLU A 46 -10.55 10.26 3.27
N VAL A 47 -10.41 10.01 1.97
CA VAL A 47 -9.15 10.14 1.24
C VAL A 47 -9.14 11.51 0.57
N TYR A 48 -8.26 12.38 1.05
CA TYR A 48 -8.13 13.73 0.53
C TYR A 48 -7.43 13.73 -0.82
N ARG A 49 -7.93 14.56 -1.73
CA ARG A 49 -7.43 14.71 -3.08
C ARG A 49 -6.98 16.13 -3.31
N LEU A 50 -5.76 16.28 -3.78
CA LEU A 50 -5.18 17.57 -4.11
C LEU A 50 -4.77 17.55 -5.58
N ASP A 51 -5.40 18.40 -6.37
CA ASP A 51 -4.99 18.66 -7.75
C ASP A 51 -3.72 19.51 -7.70
N LEU A 52 -2.60 18.96 -8.21
CA LEU A 52 -1.32 19.68 -8.24
C LEU A 52 -1.18 20.59 -9.46
N GLU A 53 -2.01 20.43 -10.48
CA GLU A 53 -2.05 21.33 -11.64
C GLU A 53 -2.75 22.64 -11.24
N ALA A 54 -3.95 22.55 -10.66
CA ALA A 54 -4.69 23.72 -10.20
C ALA A 54 -4.27 24.21 -8.80
N GLY A 55 -3.62 23.36 -8.00
CA GLY A 55 -3.24 23.67 -6.62
C GLY A 55 -4.42 23.70 -5.65
N THR A 56 -5.51 22.99 -5.95
CA THR A 56 -6.75 23.04 -5.16
C THR A 56 -7.15 21.67 -4.62
N PHE A 57 -7.88 21.66 -3.50
CA PHE A 57 -8.48 20.44 -2.98
C PHE A 57 -9.70 20.04 -3.81
N LEU A 58 -9.71 18.80 -4.26
CA LEU A 58 -10.88 18.19 -4.89
C LEU A 58 -11.78 17.57 -3.82
N THR A 59 -13.01 17.21 -4.21
CA THR A 59 -13.91 16.45 -3.34
C THR A 59 -13.22 15.17 -2.87
N PRO A 60 -13.17 14.91 -1.54
CA PRO A 60 -12.55 13.71 -1.00
C PRO A 60 -13.37 12.47 -1.39
N ILE A 61 -12.69 11.31 -1.43
CA ILE A 61 -13.37 10.02 -1.60
C ILE A 61 -13.72 9.49 -0.20
N GLU A 62 -15.00 9.29 0.07
CA GLU A 62 -15.48 8.73 1.33
C GLU A 62 -15.53 7.21 1.25
N MET A 63 -14.69 6.53 2.02
CA MET A 63 -14.69 5.07 2.09
C MET A 63 -15.97 4.56 2.76
N GLN A 64 -16.49 3.41 2.31
CA GLN A 64 -17.78 2.89 2.77
C GLN A 64 -17.67 1.88 3.92
N LYS A 65 -16.59 1.09 3.95
CA LYS A 65 -16.40 -0.03 4.89
C LYS A 65 -15.17 0.09 5.78
N MET A 66 -14.51 1.24 5.80
CA MET A 66 -13.38 1.52 6.69
C MET A 66 -13.53 2.89 7.32
N SER A 67 -13.14 3.00 8.59
CA SER A 67 -13.20 4.27 9.32
C SER A 67 -11.87 5.02 9.29
N GLU A 68 -10.79 4.30 9.04
CA GLU A 68 -9.44 4.83 8.90
C GLU A 68 -8.72 4.17 7.72
N VAL A 69 -7.90 4.94 7.03
CA VAL A 69 -7.10 4.50 5.89
C VAL A 69 -5.63 4.39 6.32
N ASN A 70 -5.09 3.19 6.21
CA ASN A 70 -3.69 2.89 6.51
C ASN A 70 -2.80 3.19 5.31
N GLU A 71 -3.18 2.69 4.13
CA GLU A 71 -2.42 2.88 2.90
C GLU A 71 -3.33 3.20 1.71
N VAL A 72 -2.83 4.06 0.82
CA VAL A 72 -3.49 4.45 -0.42
C VAL A 72 -2.53 4.18 -1.55
N VAL A 73 -2.96 3.39 -2.54
CA VAL A 73 -2.17 3.02 -3.70
C VAL A 73 -2.94 3.28 -4.98
N THR A 74 -2.24 3.79 -5.99
CA THR A 74 -2.79 4.01 -7.32
C THR A 74 -2.44 2.83 -8.22
N HIS A 75 -3.40 2.43 -9.06
CA HIS A 75 -3.14 1.41 -10.06
C HIS A 75 -2.22 1.99 -11.15
N PRO A 76 -1.16 1.29 -11.60
CA PRO A 76 -0.12 1.87 -12.45
C PRO A 76 -0.55 2.19 -13.91
N ARG A 77 -1.75 1.79 -14.33
CA ARG A 77 -2.25 1.91 -15.71
C ARG A 77 -3.73 2.22 -15.87
N LEU A 78 -4.48 2.17 -14.77
CA LEU A 78 -5.93 2.32 -14.79
C LEU A 78 -6.25 3.44 -13.82
N PRO A 79 -7.31 4.24 -14.06
CA PRO A 79 -7.71 5.32 -13.18
C PRO A 79 -8.41 4.74 -11.94
N ILE A 80 -7.70 3.92 -11.17
CA ILE A 80 -8.20 3.23 -9.98
C ILE A 80 -7.29 3.58 -8.82
N VAL A 81 -7.90 3.95 -7.70
CA VAL A 81 -7.22 4.07 -6.40
C VAL A 81 -7.75 3.01 -5.47
N SER A 82 -6.84 2.32 -4.79
CA SER A 82 -7.19 1.32 -3.79
C SER A 82 -6.69 1.75 -2.43
N CYS A 83 -7.56 1.58 -1.44
CA CYS A 83 -7.34 1.98 -0.07
C CYS A 83 -7.48 0.77 0.83
N CYS A 84 -6.58 0.66 1.79
CA CYS A 84 -6.66 -0.33 2.85
C CYS A 84 -6.65 0.37 4.22
N GLY A 85 -7.20 -0.28 5.23
CA GLY A 85 -7.56 0.40 6.47
C GLY A 85 -7.72 -0.50 7.68
N ASP A 86 -8.50 0.00 8.63
CA ASP A 86 -8.84 -0.68 9.89
C ASP A 86 -9.73 -1.92 9.73
N GLY A 87 -10.36 -2.10 8.56
CA GLY A 87 -11.12 -3.30 8.22
C GLY A 87 -10.29 -4.37 7.52
N ALA A 88 -10.83 -5.59 7.46
CA ALA A 88 -10.27 -6.71 6.69
C ALA A 88 -10.58 -6.59 5.18
N VAL A 89 -10.71 -5.37 4.69
CA VAL A 89 -11.26 -5.07 3.38
C VAL A 89 -10.37 -4.04 2.69
N VAL A 90 -10.17 -4.23 1.39
CA VAL A 90 -9.61 -3.23 0.49
C VAL A 90 -10.72 -2.72 -0.40
N GLU A 91 -10.89 -1.40 -0.44
CA GLU A 91 -11.81 -0.74 -1.37
C GLU A 91 -11.05 -0.16 -2.54
N SER A 92 -11.51 -0.41 -3.75
CA SER A 92 -10.97 0.15 -4.98
C SER A 92 -12.02 1.03 -5.63
N TRP A 93 -11.61 2.23 -6.05
CA TRP A 93 -12.47 3.29 -6.55
C TRP A 93 -12.01 3.73 -7.94
N ASP A 94 -12.94 3.88 -8.88
CA ASP A 94 -12.64 4.48 -10.18
C ASP A 94 -12.57 6.00 -10.01
N LEU A 95 -11.49 6.62 -10.48
CA LEU A 95 -11.30 8.06 -10.36
C LEU A 95 -12.28 8.86 -11.22
N ARG A 96 -12.89 8.23 -12.23
CA ARG A 96 -13.89 8.84 -13.11
C ARG A 96 -15.30 8.77 -12.54
N ASP A 97 -15.58 7.76 -11.73
CA ASP A 97 -16.88 7.56 -11.06
C ASP A 97 -16.65 7.20 -9.58
N GLN A 98 -16.89 8.20 -8.73
CA GLN A 98 -16.64 8.12 -7.29
C GLN A 98 -17.96 8.01 -6.50
N THR A 99 -19.03 7.55 -7.15
CA THR A 99 -20.32 7.37 -6.47
C THR A 99 -20.35 6.13 -5.58
N SER A 100 -19.61 5.09 -5.96
CA SER A 100 -19.52 3.83 -5.23
C SER A 100 -18.18 3.14 -5.50
N PRO A 101 -17.71 2.26 -4.59
CA PRO A 101 -16.49 1.50 -4.81
C PRO A 101 -16.68 0.55 -6.00
N LEU A 102 -15.71 0.56 -6.91
CA LEU A 102 -15.64 -0.36 -8.04
C LEU A 102 -15.52 -1.80 -7.57
N GLN A 103 -14.71 -2.04 -6.54
CA GLN A 103 -14.48 -3.36 -5.98
C GLN A 103 -14.24 -3.29 -4.47
N THR A 104 -14.81 -4.26 -3.76
CA THR A 104 -14.51 -4.52 -2.35
C THR A 104 -13.87 -5.90 -2.23
N LEU A 105 -12.59 -5.95 -1.88
CA LEU A 105 -11.84 -7.20 -1.70
C LEU A 105 -11.77 -7.54 -0.21
N LYS A 106 -12.27 -8.72 0.17
CA LYS A 106 -12.18 -9.23 1.54
C LYS A 106 -10.88 -10.02 1.71
N VAL A 107 -10.09 -9.64 2.71
CA VAL A 107 -8.75 -10.17 2.98
C VAL A 107 -8.73 -11.14 4.17
N ASP A 108 -9.85 -11.35 4.86
CA ASP A 108 -9.94 -12.34 5.94
C ASP A 108 -10.17 -13.78 5.45
N ASP A 109 -9.87 -14.73 6.34
CA ASP A 109 -10.40 -16.09 6.25
C ASP A 109 -11.61 -16.21 7.18
N ALA A 110 -12.55 -17.10 6.85
CA ALA A 110 -13.76 -17.33 7.65
C ALA A 110 -13.47 -17.82 9.09
N SER A 111 -12.22 -18.13 9.43
CA SER A 111 -11.77 -18.68 10.72
C SER A 111 -11.21 -17.63 11.70
N THR A 112 -11.07 -16.36 11.33
CA THR A 112 -10.43 -15.36 12.20
C THR A 112 -11.45 -14.69 13.13
N SER A 113 -11.28 -14.84 14.44
CA SER A 113 -12.18 -14.33 15.49
C SER A 113 -11.90 -12.88 15.92
N ALA A 114 -10.84 -12.26 15.40
CA ALA A 114 -10.41 -10.90 15.73
C ALA A 114 -10.62 -9.94 14.53
N SER A 115 -10.75 -8.63 14.79
CA SER A 115 -10.85 -7.61 13.75
C SER A 115 -9.51 -7.42 13.03
N VAL A 116 -9.29 -8.19 11.98
CA VAL A 116 -8.07 -8.09 11.16
C VAL A 116 -8.07 -6.75 10.40
N GLN A 117 -6.95 -6.04 10.46
CA GLN A 117 -6.75 -4.81 9.70
C GLN A 117 -5.83 -5.08 8.52
N VAL A 118 -6.04 -4.41 7.40
CA VAL A 118 -5.09 -4.41 6.29
C VAL A 118 -4.16 -3.22 6.48
N THR A 119 -2.90 -3.50 6.83
CA THR A 119 -1.93 -2.46 7.18
C THR A 119 -1.18 -1.96 5.97
N ARG A 120 -0.96 -2.83 4.97
CA ARG A 120 -0.24 -2.51 3.76
C ARG A 120 -0.90 -3.10 2.51
N CYS A 121 -0.80 -2.41 1.40
CA CYS A 121 -1.20 -2.89 0.09
C CYS A 121 -0.25 -2.40 -1.01
N ALA A 122 -0.15 -3.16 -2.10
CA ALA A 122 0.69 -2.79 -3.22
C ALA A 122 0.15 -3.34 -4.54
N TYR A 123 0.42 -2.62 -5.62
CA TYR A 123 0.24 -3.09 -6.99
C TYR A 123 1.55 -3.60 -7.56
N SER A 124 1.46 -4.66 -8.36
CA SER A 124 2.53 -5.06 -9.27
C SER A 124 2.71 -4.02 -10.38
N GLY A 125 3.93 -3.87 -10.91
CA GLY A 125 4.21 -2.90 -11.98
C GLY A 125 3.42 -3.16 -13.27
N ASN A 126 2.92 -4.37 -13.49
CA ASN A 126 2.03 -4.68 -14.61
C ASN A 126 0.55 -4.38 -14.33
N GLY A 127 0.19 -4.06 -13.09
CA GLY A 127 -1.17 -3.79 -12.63
C GLY A 127 -2.05 -5.03 -12.46
N MET A 128 -1.61 -6.22 -12.87
CA MET A 128 -2.48 -7.41 -12.86
C MET A 128 -2.61 -8.05 -11.47
N PHE A 129 -1.58 -7.88 -10.64
CA PHE A 129 -1.53 -8.44 -9.29
C PHE A 129 -1.59 -7.34 -8.24
N PHE A 130 -2.27 -7.68 -7.14
CA PHE A 130 -2.42 -6.85 -5.96
C PHE A 130 -2.03 -7.67 -4.73
N ALA A 131 -1.28 -7.08 -3.80
CA ALA A 131 -0.93 -7.71 -2.54
C ALA A 131 -1.52 -6.91 -1.38
N ALA A 132 -2.00 -7.63 -0.36
CA ALA A 132 -2.51 -7.07 0.88
C ALA A 132 -1.83 -7.75 2.07
N GLY A 133 -1.22 -6.96 2.95
CA GLY A 133 -0.61 -7.37 4.20
C GLY A 133 -1.49 -7.01 5.38
N THR A 134 -1.64 -7.95 6.32
CA THR A 134 -2.52 -7.78 7.48
C THR A 134 -1.75 -7.42 8.75
N SER A 135 -2.50 -7.00 9.77
CA SER A 135 -2.02 -6.79 11.13
C SER A 135 -1.53 -8.08 11.82
N GLU A 136 -1.88 -9.26 11.29
CA GLU A 136 -1.49 -10.57 11.82
C GLU A 136 -0.21 -11.12 11.17
N GLY A 137 0.41 -10.38 10.25
CA GLY A 137 1.62 -10.84 9.57
C GLY A 137 1.36 -11.76 8.37
N ILE A 138 0.10 -11.81 7.92
CA ILE A 138 -0.30 -12.58 6.74
C ILE A 138 -0.31 -11.65 5.53
N VAL A 139 0.31 -12.10 4.44
CA VAL A 139 0.27 -11.43 3.15
C VAL A 139 -0.47 -12.30 2.16
N ARG A 140 -1.48 -11.73 1.50
CA ARG A 140 -2.24 -12.38 0.43
C ARG A 140 -2.02 -11.65 -0.87
N VAL A 141 -1.78 -12.40 -1.93
CA VAL A 141 -1.65 -11.91 -3.31
C VAL A 141 -2.87 -12.32 -4.09
N TYR A 142 -3.40 -11.39 -4.86
CA TYR A 142 -4.60 -11.51 -5.66
C TYR A 142 -4.29 -11.19 -7.12
N ASP A 143 -4.99 -11.87 -8.02
CA ASP A 143 -5.17 -11.43 -9.40
C ASP A 143 -6.38 -10.50 -9.43
N LEU A 144 -6.28 -9.33 -10.05
CA LEU A 144 -7.40 -8.38 -10.12
C LEU A 144 -8.68 -8.97 -10.75
N ARG A 145 -8.55 -10.03 -11.53
CA ARG A 145 -9.68 -10.72 -12.17
C ARG A 145 -10.37 -11.72 -11.24
N SER A 146 -9.80 -12.01 -10.07
CA SER A 146 -10.26 -13.03 -9.14
C SER A 146 -10.31 -12.53 -7.71
N SER A 147 -11.45 -12.73 -7.04
CA SER A 147 -11.58 -12.43 -5.61
C SER A 147 -10.92 -13.48 -4.71
N ARG A 148 -10.38 -14.57 -5.27
CA ARG A 148 -9.65 -15.60 -4.51
C ARG A 148 -8.16 -15.28 -4.49
N PRO A 149 -7.48 -15.45 -3.33
CA PRO A 149 -6.04 -15.26 -3.26
C PRO A 149 -5.33 -16.30 -4.15
N LEU A 150 -4.37 -15.83 -4.93
CA LEU A 150 -3.49 -16.64 -5.76
C LEU A 150 -2.44 -17.36 -4.89
N ALA A 151 -1.89 -16.62 -3.92
CA ALA A 151 -0.91 -17.11 -2.97
C ALA A 151 -1.05 -16.37 -1.64
N GLN A 152 -0.65 -17.05 -0.56
CA GLN A 152 -0.64 -16.50 0.79
C GLN A 152 0.67 -16.87 1.48
N ARG A 153 1.20 -15.95 2.27
CA ARG A 153 2.37 -16.18 3.11
C ARG A 153 2.19 -15.61 4.50
N ASP A 154 2.54 -16.42 5.48
CA ASP A 154 2.55 -16.05 6.88
C ASP A 154 4.00 -15.77 7.34
N HIS A 155 4.16 -14.66 8.05
CA HIS A 155 5.40 -14.30 8.69
C HIS A 155 5.71 -15.15 9.94
N MET A 156 4.69 -15.73 10.58
CA MET A 156 4.78 -16.58 11.79
C MET A 156 5.36 -15.86 13.01
N ASN A 157 5.34 -14.52 13.01
CA ASN A 157 5.85 -13.68 14.09
C ASN A 157 4.75 -12.87 14.81
N ASP A 158 3.49 -13.03 14.39
CA ASP A 158 2.32 -12.31 14.91
C ASP A 158 2.47 -10.77 14.95
N TYR A 159 3.32 -10.23 14.08
CA TYR A 159 3.50 -8.79 13.91
C TYR A 159 2.84 -8.33 12.62
N ALA A 160 2.26 -7.13 12.68
CA ALA A 160 1.74 -6.44 11.51
C ALA A 160 2.79 -6.29 10.41
N ILE A 161 2.35 -6.45 9.16
CA ILE A 161 3.18 -6.16 8.00
C ILE A 161 3.47 -4.66 7.97
N THR A 162 4.75 -4.32 8.04
CA THR A 162 5.26 -2.95 8.07
C THR A 162 5.58 -2.43 6.69
N SER A 163 5.91 -3.27 5.72
CA SER A 163 6.16 -2.86 4.34
C SER A 163 5.84 -3.98 3.35
N LEU A 164 5.39 -3.61 2.15
CA LEU A 164 4.98 -4.53 1.11
C LEU A 164 5.27 -3.92 -0.26
N CYS A 165 6.05 -4.62 -1.08
CA CYS A 165 6.35 -4.16 -2.43
C CYS A 165 6.52 -5.31 -3.42
N PHE A 166 6.20 -5.04 -4.68
CA PHE A 166 6.47 -5.94 -5.78
C PHE A 166 7.81 -5.59 -6.43
N HIS A 167 8.49 -6.63 -6.90
CA HIS A 167 9.67 -6.51 -7.73
C HIS A 167 9.51 -7.39 -8.96
N ALA A 168 9.68 -6.80 -10.15
CA ALA A 168 9.86 -7.57 -11.36
C ALA A 168 11.29 -8.13 -11.33
N GLY A 169 11.42 -9.45 -11.19
CA GLY A 169 12.71 -10.12 -11.25
C GLY A 169 13.38 -9.97 -12.62
N GLN A 170 14.51 -10.62 -12.82
CA GLN A 170 15.27 -10.51 -14.07
C GLN A 170 14.53 -11.07 -15.30
N ARG A 171 13.49 -11.87 -15.08
CA ARG A 171 12.59 -12.38 -16.12
C ARG A 171 11.19 -11.85 -15.86
N GLU A 172 10.44 -11.60 -16.93
CA GLU A 172 9.04 -11.14 -16.83
C GLU A 172 8.13 -12.10 -16.05
N SER A 173 8.50 -13.38 -15.97
CA SER A 173 7.77 -14.40 -15.20
C SER A 173 8.04 -14.36 -13.70
N ASP A 174 9.13 -13.74 -13.25
CA ASP A 174 9.61 -13.82 -11.88
C ASP A 174 9.08 -12.62 -11.09
N LEU A 175 7.77 -12.59 -10.88
CA LEU A 175 7.17 -11.58 -10.02
C LEU A 175 7.43 -11.93 -8.55
N LEU A 176 8.24 -11.13 -7.89
CA LEU A 176 8.57 -11.27 -6.48
C LEU A 176 7.74 -10.32 -5.64
N VAL A 177 7.39 -10.77 -4.45
CA VAL A 177 6.82 -9.96 -3.37
C VAL A 177 7.85 -9.93 -2.25
N ALA A 178 8.22 -8.73 -1.83
CA ALA A 178 8.89 -8.55 -0.54
C ALA A 178 7.87 -8.03 0.46
N SER A 179 7.78 -8.75 1.57
CA SER A 179 6.99 -8.36 2.72
C SER A 179 7.89 -8.26 3.93
N SER A 180 7.69 -7.21 4.72
CA SER A 180 8.42 -6.99 5.96
C SER A 180 7.43 -6.97 7.12
N ASP A 181 7.78 -7.67 8.19
CA ASP A 181 7.25 -7.39 9.52
C ASP A 181 8.31 -6.62 10.33
N LYS A 182 8.14 -6.50 11.64
CA LYS A 182 9.10 -5.80 12.53
C LYS A 182 10.46 -6.50 12.67
N LYS A 183 10.57 -7.81 12.44
CA LYS A 183 11.76 -8.64 12.72
C LYS A 183 12.34 -9.33 11.49
N SER A 184 11.57 -9.50 10.42
CA SER A 184 11.92 -10.31 9.27
C SER A 184 11.40 -9.72 7.98
N ILE A 185 12.21 -9.89 6.94
CA ILE A 185 11.87 -9.56 5.57
C ILE A 185 11.84 -10.87 4.79
N LYS A 186 10.70 -11.18 4.18
CA LYS A 186 10.51 -12.37 3.37
C LYS A 186 10.34 -11.97 1.91
N VAL A 187 11.09 -12.61 1.02
CA VAL A 187 11.00 -12.44 -0.43
C VAL A 187 10.57 -13.75 -1.04
N TRP A 188 9.47 -13.72 -1.78
CA TRP A 188 8.82 -14.90 -2.30
C TRP A 188 8.13 -14.62 -3.63
N GLU A 189 7.85 -15.69 -4.38
CA GLU A 189 7.27 -15.60 -5.72
C GLU A 189 5.75 -15.45 -5.66
N ALA A 190 5.22 -14.40 -6.29
CA ALA A 190 3.82 -14.00 -6.20
C ALA A 190 2.83 -15.08 -6.70
N THR A 191 3.24 -15.86 -7.71
CA THR A 191 2.38 -16.82 -8.42
C THR A 191 2.36 -18.19 -7.76
N THR A 192 3.52 -18.69 -7.34
CA THR A 192 3.67 -20.03 -6.74
C THR A 192 3.64 -19.99 -5.22
N GLY A 193 3.85 -18.81 -4.64
CA GLY A 193 4.11 -18.66 -3.22
C GLY A 193 5.49 -19.16 -2.82
N SER A 194 6.40 -19.55 -3.72
CA SER A 194 7.69 -20.16 -3.35
C SER A 194 8.61 -19.17 -2.62
N MET A 195 9.22 -19.57 -1.51
CA MET A 195 10.15 -18.71 -0.77
C MET A 195 11.48 -18.62 -1.52
N LYS A 196 11.99 -17.40 -1.72
CA LYS A 196 13.29 -17.16 -2.36
C LYS A 196 14.35 -16.72 -1.36
N ALA A 197 13.98 -15.83 -0.43
CA ALA A 197 14.87 -15.37 0.63
C ALA A 197 14.08 -15.04 1.90
N SER A 198 14.71 -15.24 3.05
CA SER A 198 14.22 -14.80 4.35
C SER A 198 15.38 -14.17 5.08
N VAL A 199 15.22 -12.93 5.51
CA VAL A 199 16.23 -12.15 6.21
C VAL A 199 15.68 -11.80 7.58
N GLU A 200 16.34 -12.26 8.63
CA GLU A 200 16.05 -11.87 10.00
C GLU A 200 16.89 -10.65 10.38
N SER A 201 16.22 -9.62 10.91
CA SER A 201 16.86 -8.40 11.37
C SER A 201 16.96 -8.43 12.89
N GLN A 202 18.11 -7.98 13.41
CA GLN A 202 18.32 -7.81 14.85
C GLN A 202 17.64 -6.54 15.40
N SER A 203 17.42 -5.55 14.52
CA SER A 203 16.72 -4.30 14.83
C SER A 203 15.32 -4.30 14.25
N VAL A 204 14.46 -3.43 14.79
CA VAL A 204 13.10 -3.22 14.27
C VAL A 204 13.18 -2.67 12.84
N VAL A 205 12.55 -3.36 11.90
CA VAL A 205 12.42 -2.94 10.51
C VAL A 205 11.18 -2.06 10.36
N ASN A 206 11.39 -0.82 9.93
CA ASN A 206 10.32 0.16 9.74
C ASN A 206 9.78 0.16 8.31
N ASP A 207 10.67 0.11 7.32
CA ASP A 207 10.30 0.14 5.92
C ASP A 207 11.33 -0.56 5.03
N VAL A 208 10.88 -1.00 3.86
CA VAL A 208 11.67 -1.72 2.86
C VAL A 208 11.32 -1.21 1.47
N SER A 209 12.32 -0.99 0.62
CA SER A 209 12.12 -0.56 -0.75
C SER A 209 13.11 -1.22 -1.70
N PHE A 210 12.67 -1.58 -2.90
CA PHE A 210 13.56 -2.05 -3.96
C PHE A 210 14.10 -0.91 -4.80
N TYR A 211 15.39 -0.98 -5.14
CA TYR A 211 15.93 -0.15 -6.20
C TYR A 211 15.50 -0.71 -7.57
N PRO A 212 14.85 0.10 -8.43
CA PRO A 212 14.31 -0.35 -9.70
C PRO A 212 15.36 -1.04 -10.59
N ASN A 213 14.95 -2.08 -11.32
CA ASN A 213 15.80 -2.83 -12.26
C ASN A 213 17.09 -3.41 -11.65
N SER A 214 17.11 -3.64 -10.33
CA SER A 214 18.23 -4.24 -9.63
C SER A 214 17.77 -5.23 -8.57
N GLY A 215 18.68 -6.10 -8.12
CA GLY A 215 18.46 -6.93 -6.93
C GLY A 215 18.72 -6.22 -5.60
N LEU A 216 18.89 -4.89 -5.58
CA LEU A 216 19.20 -4.14 -4.36
C LEU A 216 17.92 -3.77 -3.60
N MET A 217 17.93 -4.04 -2.30
CA MET A 217 16.86 -3.70 -1.37
C MET A 217 17.41 -2.76 -0.29
N LEU A 218 16.70 -1.68 -0.03
CA LEU A 218 16.99 -0.69 1.00
C LEU A 218 16.08 -0.97 2.19
N VAL A 219 16.66 -0.96 3.39
CA VAL A 219 15.96 -1.28 4.63
C VAL A 219 16.18 -0.15 5.63
N ALA A 220 15.09 0.37 6.19
CA ALA A 220 15.10 1.37 7.25
C ALA A 220 14.89 0.67 8.60
N ASN A 221 15.93 0.68 9.45
CA ASN A 221 15.91 0.07 10.78
C ASN A 221 16.05 1.13 11.88
N ASP A 222 15.49 0.84 13.06
CA ASP A 222 15.80 1.59 14.27
C ASP A 222 17.24 1.27 14.73
N HIS A 223 18.05 2.31 14.88
CA HIS A 223 19.37 2.28 15.51
C HIS A 223 19.36 3.09 16.80
#